data_AF-A0A3N5YNC6-F1
#
_entry.id   AF-A0A3N5YNC6-F1
#
_cell.length_a   1.000
_cell.length_b   1.000
_cell.length_c   1.000
_cell.angle_alpha   90.00
_cell.angle_beta   90.00
_cell.angle_gamma   90.00
#
_symmetry.space_group_name_H-M   'P 1'
#
loop_
_entity.id
_entity.type
_entity.pdbx_description
1 polymer ?
#
loop_
_entity_poly.entity_id
_entity_poly.type
_entity_poly.pdbx_seq_one_letter_code
_entity_poly.pdbx_strand_id
1 'polypeptide(L)'
;MPMISIKQHYTSAKNQLSNTVNRVKSKVSNIGFLQKIKHLTPSQWCYFVALFLLFTGSENGELPDERLGLVALIAGIGFSRELFRVIHKIWDSMLGKGIFLLLYAGVANIALALAAVKVNSIAGIEPAILTFSVAFTLMLTLPIWFFFATIVFASVLLLIGNLWLLLTLLLRIVRIKIKAHWEDSVFVIASMIARLVLLVVVMLAMSDMIEPYIDQFSARENGEPIFSISTPKDRARNAQKEALLAEAEAAVAEANKNEADQATSDEAIPENETEEQDDRIIDRLIAAFIYNFETYPSSSCKQAENEKVIAIDENSIFVAAEADNELGYEFYVMPCIHRYSDEPYPP
;
A
#
# COMPACT_ATOMS: atom_id res chain seq x y z
N MET A 1 -72.52 -25.34 32.78
CA MET A 1 -71.17 -25.36 33.39
C MET A 1 -70.16 -26.01 32.43
N PRO A 2 -69.48 -25.26 31.53
CA PRO A 2 -68.42 -25.85 30.69
C PRO A 2 -67.06 -25.12 30.75
N MET A 3 -66.88 -24.10 31.60
CA MET A 3 -65.66 -23.28 31.61
C MET A 3 -64.46 -23.87 32.36
N ILE A 4 -64.65 -24.91 33.19
CA ILE A 4 -63.57 -25.45 34.05
C ILE A 4 -62.67 -26.43 33.27
N SER A 5 -63.22 -27.18 32.31
CA SER A 5 -62.49 -28.20 31.54
C SER A 5 -61.43 -27.60 30.59
N ILE A 6 -61.74 -26.48 29.94
CA ILE A 6 -60.83 -25.84 28.96
C ILE A 6 -59.58 -25.28 29.64
N LYS A 7 -59.72 -24.72 30.84
CA LYS A 7 -58.60 -24.13 31.60
C LYS A 7 -57.60 -25.20 32.05
N GLN A 8 -58.07 -26.40 32.35
CA GLN A 8 -57.27 -27.55 32.80
C GLN A 8 -56.52 -28.20 31.63
N HIS A 9 -57.13 -28.27 30.45
CA HIS A 9 -56.45 -28.72 29.23
C HIS A 9 -55.37 -27.73 28.77
N TYR A 10 -55.61 -26.42 28.89
CA TYR A 10 -54.64 -25.40 28.51
C TYR A 10 -53.39 -25.38 29.41
N THR A 11 -53.56 -25.52 30.73
CA THR A 11 -52.43 -25.58 31.66
C THR A 11 -51.62 -26.87 31.51
N SER A 12 -52.27 -28.00 31.22
CA SER A 12 -51.59 -29.27 30.93
C SER A 12 -50.76 -29.20 29.64
N ALA A 13 -51.34 -28.67 28.56
CA ALA A 13 -50.64 -28.48 27.29
C ALA A 13 -49.44 -27.50 27.43
N LYS A 14 -49.60 -26.40 28.17
CA LYS A 14 -48.52 -25.45 28.45
C LYS A 14 -47.37 -26.07 29.26
N ASN A 15 -47.68 -26.92 30.24
CA ASN A 15 -46.67 -27.61 31.04
C ASN A 15 -45.93 -28.69 30.23
N GLN A 16 -46.62 -29.42 29.35
CA GLN A 16 -45.96 -30.36 28.43
C GLN A 16 -45.06 -29.66 27.41
N LEU A 17 -45.49 -28.51 26.88
CA LEU A 17 -44.68 -27.72 25.95
C LEU A 17 -43.42 -27.19 26.65
N SER A 18 -43.57 -26.63 27.86
CA SER A 18 -42.45 -26.15 28.69
C SER A 18 -41.45 -27.26 29.00
N ASN A 19 -41.93 -28.45 29.38
CA ASN A 19 -41.07 -29.59 29.68
C ASN A 19 -40.33 -30.09 28.44
N THR A 20 -40.96 -30.08 27.27
CA THR A 20 -40.32 -30.46 26.00
C THR A 20 -39.24 -29.46 25.60
N VAL A 21 -39.53 -28.16 25.72
CA VAL A 21 -38.56 -27.08 25.47
C VAL A 21 -37.37 -27.17 26.42
N ASN A 22 -37.60 -27.40 27.71
CA ASN A 22 -36.52 -27.52 28.70
C ASN A 22 -35.68 -28.78 28.48
N ARG A 23 -36.27 -29.87 27.99
CA ARG A 23 -35.55 -31.13 27.66
C ARG A 23 -34.72 -31.00 26.38
N VAL A 24 -35.17 -30.22 25.41
CA VAL A 24 -34.37 -29.86 24.22
C VAL A 24 -33.25 -28.90 24.61
N LYS A 25 -33.53 -27.88 25.42
CA LYS A 25 -32.55 -26.91 25.90
C LYS A 25 -31.44 -27.56 26.73
N SER A 26 -31.77 -28.55 27.58
CA SER A 26 -30.77 -29.31 28.35
C SER A 26 -29.97 -30.29 27.47
N LYS A 27 -30.58 -30.90 26.45
CA LYS A 27 -29.84 -31.71 25.46
C LYS A 27 -28.88 -30.88 24.62
N VAL A 28 -29.29 -29.70 24.16
CA VAL A 28 -28.45 -28.76 23.42
C VAL A 28 -27.31 -28.25 24.31
N SER A 29 -27.60 -27.90 25.56
CA SER A 29 -26.60 -27.50 26.56
C SER A 29 -25.57 -28.58 26.90
N ASN A 30 -25.90 -29.87 26.73
CA ASN A 30 -25.02 -31.01 27.04
C ASN A 30 -24.18 -31.47 25.83
N ILE A 31 -24.29 -30.81 24.69
CA ILE A 31 -23.37 -31.05 23.58
C ILE A 31 -22.04 -30.39 23.99
N GLY A 32 -21.06 -31.20 24.40
CA GLY A 32 -19.72 -30.72 24.83
C GLY A 32 -18.99 -29.83 23.82
N PHE A 33 -19.50 -29.74 22.59
CA PHE A 33 -19.13 -28.77 21.57
C PHE A 33 -19.42 -27.31 21.97
N LEU A 34 -20.60 -27.00 22.53
CA LEU A 34 -20.97 -25.64 22.94
C LEU A 34 -20.13 -25.15 24.14
N GLN A 35 -19.77 -26.06 25.04
CA GLN A 35 -18.82 -25.75 26.12
C GLN A 35 -17.42 -25.46 25.57
N LYS A 36 -16.96 -26.21 24.57
CA LYS A 36 -15.68 -25.94 23.89
C LYS A 36 -15.71 -24.60 23.13
N ILE A 37 -16.85 -24.20 22.55
CA ILE A 37 -16.98 -22.93 21.84
C ILE A 37 -16.73 -21.72 22.76
N LYS A 38 -17.15 -21.81 24.02
CA LYS A 38 -16.99 -20.73 25.00
C LYS A 38 -15.52 -20.47 25.38
N HIS A 39 -14.62 -21.42 25.11
CA HIS A 39 -13.19 -21.30 25.41
C HIS A 39 -12.34 -20.83 24.22
N LEU A 40 -12.95 -20.48 23.08
CA LEU A 40 -12.19 -19.96 21.94
C LEU A 40 -11.55 -18.61 22.29
N THR A 41 -10.32 -18.43 21.81
CA THR A 41 -9.69 -17.12 21.88
C THR A 41 -10.38 -16.18 20.88
N PRO A 42 -10.40 -14.87 21.15
CA PRO A 42 -10.96 -13.89 20.21
C PRO A 42 -10.28 -13.90 18.84
N SER A 43 -8.97 -14.19 18.75
CA SER A 43 -8.30 -14.35 17.44
C SER A 43 -8.86 -15.56 16.68
N GLN A 44 -9.15 -16.68 17.37
CA GLN A 44 -9.79 -17.83 16.74
C GLN A 44 -11.18 -17.51 16.21
N TRP A 45 -11.97 -16.70 16.93
CA TRP A 45 -13.27 -16.23 16.44
C TRP A 45 -13.13 -15.45 15.13
N CYS A 46 -12.16 -14.53 15.03
CA CYS A 46 -11.88 -13.81 13.79
C CYS A 46 -11.57 -14.77 12.64
N TYR A 47 -10.71 -15.78 12.86
CA TYR A 47 -10.37 -16.75 11.83
C TYR A 47 -11.56 -17.60 11.40
N PHE A 48 -12.40 -18.08 12.33
CA PHE A 48 -13.58 -18.88 11.97
C PHE A 48 -14.62 -18.04 11.22
N VAL A 49 -14.84 -16.79 11.61
CA VAL A 49 -15.76 -15.88 10.91
C VAL A 49 -15.24 -15.55 9.51
N ALA A 50 -13.96 -15.21 9.38
CA ALA A 50 -13.34 -14.94 8.09
C ALA A 50 -13.39 -16.17 7.17
N LEU A 51 -13.09 -17.35 7.70
CA LEU A 51 -13.17 -18.60 6.94
C LEU A 51 -14.62 -18.92 6.52
N PHE A 52 -15.59 -18.70 7.39
CA PHE A 52 -17.01 -18.89 7.06
C PHE A 52 -17.46 -17.93 5.95
N LEU A 53 -17.05 -16.66 6.01
CA LEU A 53 -17.35 -15.67 4.97
C LEU A 53 -16.69 -16.01 3.64
N LEU A 54 -15.44 -16.51 3.67
CA LEU A 54 -14.74 -17.00 2.48
C LEU A 54 -15.53 -18.13 1.79
N PHE A 55 -16.03 -19.11 2.56
CA PHE A 55 -16.76 -20.25 2.00
C PHE A 55 -18.19 -19.92 1.57
N THR A 56 -18.88 -19.03 2.29
CA THR A 56 -20.27 -18.65 1.95
C THR A 56 -20.36 -17.59 0.86
N GLY A 57 -19.28 -16.85 0.63
CA GLY A 57 -19.19 -15.83 -0.42
C GLY A 57 -18.82 -16.35 -1.81
N SER A 58 -18.55 -17.65 -1.96
CA SER A 58 -18.24 -18.25 -3.26
C SER A 58 -19.54 -18.57 -4.01
N GLU A 59 -20.09 -17.58 -4.71
CA GLU A 59 -21.12 -17.80 -5.73
C GLU A 59 -20.41 -17.93 -7.10
N ASN A 60 -20.61 -19.04 -7.81
CA ASN A 60 -20.07 -19.31 -9.14
C ASN A 60 -18.54 -19.35 -9.33
N GLY A 61 -17.74 -19.37 -8.24
CA GLY A 61 -16.28 -19.57 -8.31
C GLY A 61 -15.45 -18.29 -8.38
N GLU A 62 -16.08 -17.12 -8.45
CA GLU A 62 -15.43 -15.81 -8.40
C GLU A 62 -15.88 -15.06 -7.14
N LEU A 63 -14.93 -14.50 -6.38
CA LEU A 63 -15.19 -13.70 -5.19
C LEU A 63 -15.17 -12.22 -5.60
N PRO A 64 -16.22 -11.43 -5.32
CA PRO A 64 -16.19 -9.99 -5.53
C PRO A 64 -15.05 -9.35 -4.72
N ASP A 65 -14.26 -8.46 -5.35
CA ASP A 65 -13.07 -7.81 -4.73
C ASP A 65 -13.39 -7.17 -3.38
N GLU A 66 -14.54 -6.51 -3.26
CA GLU A 66 -14.99 -5.87 -2.01
C GLU A 66 -15.16 -6.86 -0.84
N ARG A 67 -15.69 -8.06 -1.14
CA ARG A 67 -15.89 -9.10 -0.13
C ARG A 67 -14.58 -9.76 0.26
N LEU A 68 -13.65 -9.91 -0.69
CA LEU A 68 -12.30 -10.40 -0.41
C LEU A 68 -11.58 -9.44 0.55
N GLY A 69 -11.69 -8.13 0.31
CA GLY A 69 -11.19 -7.09 1.21
C GLY A 69 -11.78 -7.20 2.63
N LEU A 70 -13.09 -7.44 2.74
CA LEU A 70 -13.75 -7.62 4.04
C LEU A 70 -13.26 -8.89 4.78
N VAL A 71 -13.11 -10.01 4.06
CA VAL A 71 -12.56 -11.26 4.63
C VAL A 71 -11.13 -11.02 5.12
N ALA A 72 -10.30 -10.36 4.31
CA ALA A 72 -8.94 -10.01 4.66
C ALA A 72 -8.87 -9.08 5.86
N LEU A 73 -9.77 -8.10 5.99
CA LEU A 73 -9.82 -7.19 7.12
C LEU A 73 -10.14 -7.93 8.43
N ILE A 74 -11.14 -8.82 8.42
CA ILE A 74 -11.51 -9.61 9.62
C ILE A 74 -10.36 -10.55 10.02
N ALA A 75 -9.76 -11.24 9.05
CA ALA A 75 -8.60 -12.10 9.30
C ALA A 75 -7.39 -11.28 9.80
N GLY A 76 -7.17 -10.11 9.19
CA GLY A 76 -6.13 -9.16 9.53
C GLY A 76 -6.22 -8.67 10.97
N ILE A 77 -7.42 -8.42 11.51
CA ILE A 77 -7.62 -8.09 12.93
C ILE A 77 -7.14 -9.25 13.83
N GLY A 78 -7.49 -10.49 13.47
CA GLY A 78 -7.05 -11.69 14.17
C GLY A 78 -5.53 -11.82 14.19
N PHE A 79 -4.90 -11.68 13.02
CA PHE A 79 -3.44 -11.71 12.86
C PHE A 79 -2.74 -10.56 13.58
N SER A 80 -3.28 -9.34 13.50
CA SER A 80 -2.71 -8.14 14.15
C SER A 80 -2.67 -8.31 15.65
N ARG A 81 -3.72 -8.86 16.25
CA ARG A 81 -3.77 -9.16 17.68
C ARG A 81 -2.73 -10.20 18.10
N GLU A 82 -2.55 -11.25 17.30
CA GLU A 82 -1.53 -12.27 17.54
C GLU A 82 -0.12 -11.68 17.40
N LEU A 83 0.10 -10.91 16.33
CA LEU A 83 1.36 -10.25 16.04
C LEU A 83 1.76 -9.24 17.12
N PHE A 84 0.81 -8.46 17.64
CA PHE A 84 1.07 -7.49 18.70
C PHE A 84 1.68 -8.15 19.94
N ARG A 85 1.22 -9.34 20.32
CA ARG A 85 1.80 -10.11 21.43
C ARG A 85 3.20 -10.61 21.13
N VAL A 86 3.43 -11.08 19.91
CA VAL A 86 4.75 -11.53 19.45
C VAL A 86 5.74 -10.36 19.46
N ILE A 87 5.34 -9.21 18.92
CA ILE A 87 6.13 -7.97 18.91
C ILE A 87 6.48 -7.56 20.34
N HIS A 88 5.51 -7.51 21.25
CA HIS A 88 5.78 -7.18 22.65
C HIS A 88 6.81 -8.12 23.28
N LYS A 89 6.67 -9.43 23.07
CA LYS A 89 7.61 -10.42 23.59
C LYS A 89 9.02 -10.27 23.01
N ILE A 90 9.13 -9.94 21.72
CA ILE A 90 10.42 -9.65 21.09
C ILE A 90 11.00 -8.36 21.68
N TRP A 91 10.19 -7.31 21.79
CA TRP A 91 10.59 -6.00 22.30
C TRP A 91 11.06 -6.04 23.76
N ASP A 92 10.47 -6.89 24.60
CA ASP A 92 10.91 -7.06 25.99
C ASP A 92 12.32 -7.65 26.11
N SER A 93 12.82 -8.30 25.06
CA SER A 93 14.18 -8.84 25.03
C SER A 93 15.20 -7.80 24.55
N MET A 94 16.41 -7.81 25.14
CA MET A 94 17.50 -6.91 24.72
C MET A 94 17.92 -7.14 23.26
N LEU A 95 17.93 -8.40 22.83
CA LEU A 95 18.24 -8.78 21.45
C LEU A 95 17.17 -8.27 20.47
N GLY A 96 15.89 -8.36 20.84
CA GLY A 96 14.80 -7.85 20.01
C GLY A 96 14.85 -6.34 19.83
N LYS A 97 15.14 -5.57 20.88
CA LYS A 97 15.37 -4.12 20.75
C LYS A 97 16.50 -3.78 19.78
N GLY A 98 17.60 -4.53 19.84
CA GLY A 98 18.71 -4.38 18.90
C GLY A 98 18.30 -4.65 17.45
N ILE A 99 17.53 -5.71 17.21
CA ILE A 99 16.99 -6.03 15.88
C ILE A 99 16.09 -4.91 15.35
N PHE A 100 15.18 -4.38 16.18
CA PHE A 100 14.32 -3.27 15.77
C PHE A 100 15.13 -2.02 15.41
N LEU A 101 16.13 -1.66 16.21
CA LEU A 101 17.00 -0.52 15.93
C LEU A 101 17.77 -0.70 14.62
N LEU A 102 18.34 -1.89 14.38
CA LEU A 102 19.06 -2.20 13.14
C LEU A 102 18.13 -2.14 11.93
N LEU A 103 16.91 -2.68 12.05
CA LEU A 103 15.92 -2.66 10.98
C LEU A 103 15.52 -1.21 10.64
N TYR A 104 15.15 -0.40 11.63
CA TYR A 104 14.76 0.99 11.39
C TYR A 104 15.92 1.86 10.90
N ALA A 105 17.15 1.61 11.35
CA ALA A 105 18.34 2.26 10.80
C ALA A 105 18.54 1.89 9.32
N GLY A 106 18.33 0.62 8.96
CA GLY A 106 18.36 0.18 7.56
C GLY A 106 17.30 0.89 6.71
N VAL A 107 16.07 0.95 7.20
CA VAL A 107 14.95 1.64 6.53
C VAL A 107 15.23 3.12 6.34
N ALA A 108 15.80 3.80 7.35
CA ALA A 108 16.16 5.22 7.23
C ALA A 108 17.22 5.46 6.14
N ASN A 109 18.21 4.58 6.02
CA ASN A 109 19.23 4.69 4.96
C ASN A 109 18.64 4.43 3.55
N ILE A 110 17.72 3.46 3.44
CA ILE A 110 17.00 3.20 2.18
C ILE A 110 16.12 4.41 1.80
N ALA A 111 15.39 4.96 2.76
CA ALA A 111 14.56 6.15 2.55
C ALA A 111 15.40 7.36 2.10
N LEU A 112 16.58 7.56 2.69
CA LEU A 112 17.51 8.61 2.27
C LEU A 112 17.98 8.42 0.83
N ALA A 113 18.36 7.19 0.44
CA ALA A 113 18.78 6.90 -0.93
C ALA A 113 17.65 7.14 -1.93
N LEU A 114 16.43 6.70 -1.61
CA LEU A 114 15.27 6.88 -2.49
C LEU A 114 14.79 8.33 -2.57
N ALA A 115 14.94 9.11 -1.50
CA ALA A 115 14.74 10.56 -1.54
C ALA A 115 15.71 11.24 -2.53
N ALA A 116 16.98 10.82 -2.54
CA ALA A 116 17.97 11.33 -3.50
C ALA A 116 17.62 10.97 -4.95
N VAL A 117 17.20 9.72 -5.21
CA VAL A 117 16.74 9.30 -6.55
C VAL A 117 15.51 10.10 -6.98
N LYS A 118 14.56 10.35 -6.06
CA LYS A 118 13.36 11.13 -6.36
C LYS A 118 13.68 12.58 -6.72
N VAL A 119 14.57 13.24 -5.97
CA VAL A 119 15.03 14.60 -6.30
C VAL A 119 15.73 14.63 -7.65
N ASN A 120 16.59 13.64 -7.94
CA ASN A 120 17.24 13.53 -9.25
C ASN A 120 16.22 13.41 -10.39
N SER A 121 15.19 12.57 -10.24
CA SER A 121 14.15 12.43 -11.28
C SER A 121 13.37 13.71 -11.56
N ILE A 122 13.30 14.63 -10.59
CA ILE A 122 12.59 15.92 -10.72
C ILE A 122 13.52 17.00 -11.26
N ALA A 123 14.72 17.13 -10.69
CA ALA A 123 15.66 18.19 -11.04
C ALA A 123 16.51 17.89 -12.29
N GLY A 124 16.65 16.62 -12.67
CA GLY A 124 17.47 16.18 -13.80
C GLY A 124 18.99 16.32 -13.58
N ILE A 125 19.43 16.56 -12.35
CA ILE A 125 20.84 16.72 -11.97
C ILE A 125 21.20 15.88 -10.74
N GLU A 126 22.50 15.74 -10.48
CA GLU A 126 22.99 15.05 -9.30
C GLU A 126 22.45 15.70 -8.00
N PRO A 127 21.82 14.92 -7.10
CA PRO A 127 21.14 15.45 -5.93
C PRO A 127 22.10 15.96 -4.84
N ALA A 128 23.41 15.76 -4.98
CA ALA A 128 24.41 16.20 -3.99
C ALA A 128 24.42 17.72 -3.80
N ILE A 129 24.13 18.48 -4.86
CA ILE A 129 24.04 19.95 -4.83
C ILE A 129 22.72 20.39 -4.18
N LEU A 130 21.70 19.53 -4.22
CA LEU A 130 20.34 19.77 -3.73
C LEU A 130 20.11 19.15 -2.34
N THR A 131 21.04 19.40 -1.40
CA THR A 131 21.03 18.77 -0.07
C THR A 131 19.76 19.08 0.74
N PHE A 132 19.21 20.30 0.63
CA PHE A 132 18.00 20.68 1.35
C PHE A 132 16.76 19.99 0.77
N SER A 133 16.67 19.86 -0.55
CA SER A 133 15.58 19.15 -1.22
C SER A 133 15.61 17.67 -0.92
N VAL A 134 16.79 17.05 -0.83
CA VAL A 134 16.91 15.65 -0.38
C VAL A 134 16.42 15.49 1.05
N ALA A 135 16.81 16.39 1.96
CA ALA A 135 16.36 16.36 3.35
C ALA A 135 14.84 16.60 3.48
N PHE A 136 14.28 17.54 2.71
CA PHE A 136 12.85 17.81 2.64
C PHE A 136 12.07 16.60 2.10
N THR A 137 12.53 16.02 1.00
CA THR A 137 11.94 14.81 0.41
C THR A 137 11.99 13.64 1.40
N LEU A 138 13.09 13.48 2.13
CA LEU A 138 13.17 12.48 3.19
C LEU A 138 12.12 12.75 4.28
N MET A 139 11.99 13.99 4.75
CA MET A 139 11.00 14.35 5.77
C MET A 139 9.56 14.06 5.32
N LEU A 140 9.24 14.32 4.05
CA LEU A 140 7.92 14.04 3.47
C LEU A 140 7.64 12.53 3.37
N THR A 141 8.62 11.76 2.93
CA THR A 141 8.43 10.34 2.58
C THR A 141 8.66 9.38 3.75
N LEU A 142 9.39 9.79 4.79
CA LEU A 142 9.80 8.94 5.91
C LEU A 142 8.64 8.28 6.71
N PRO A 143 7.49 8.95 6.95
CA PRO A 143 6.34 8.29 7.58
C PRO A 143 5.83 7.08 6.79
N ILE A 144 5.82 7.17 5.45
CA ILE A 144 5.40 6.07 4.58
C ILE A 144 6.44 4.95 4.59
N TRP A 145 7.73 5.28 4.55
CA TRP A 145 8.79 4.28 4.68
C TRP A 145 8.72 3.49 5.98
N PHE A 146 8.36 4.14 7.10
CA PHE A 146 8.13 3.44 8.37
C PHE A 146 6.89 2.54 8.35
N PHE A 147 5.81 3.00 7.72
CA PHE A 147 4.61 2.18 7.54
C PHE A 147 4.90 0.94 6.70
N PHE A 148 5.57 1.11 5.55
CA PHE A 148 5.98 0.03 4.67
C PHE A 148 6.89 -0.97 5.38
N ALA A 149 7.91 -0.49 6.09
CA ALA A 149 8.81 -1.33 6.87
C ALA A 149 8.06 -2.14 7.94
N THR A 150 7.08 -1.53 8.60
CA THR A 150 6.24 -2.20 9.60
C THR A 150 5.42 -3.32 8.97
N ILE A 151 4.83 -3.09 7.80
CA ILE A 151 4.09 -4.12 7.04
C ILE A 151 5.00 -5.27 6.62
N VAL A 152 6.14 -4.97 6.02
CA VAL A 152 7.09 -6.00 5.56
C VAL A 152 7.58 -6.83 6.75
N PHE A 153 7.94 -6.18 7.85
CA PHE A 153 8.37 -6.87 9.07
C PHE A 153 7.25 -7.72 9.68
N ALA A 154 6.04 -7.17 9.79
CA ALA A 154 4.85 -7.91 10.20
C ALA A 154 4.61 -9.15 9.34
N SER A 155 4.75 -9.00 8.02
CA SER A 155 4.55 -10.07 7.04
C SER A 155 5.59 -11.18 7.20
N VAL A 156 6.86 -10.83 7.40
CA VAL A 156 7.93 -11.78 7.69
C VAL A 156 7.69 -12.51 9.01
N LEU A 157 7.26 -11.81 10.06
CA LEU A 157 6.92 -12.44 11.34
C LEU A 157 5.73 -13.39 11.21
N LEU A 158 4.70 -13.03 10.46
CA LEU A 158 3.58 -13.91 10.17
C LEU A 158 4.05 -15.14 9.37
N LEU A 159 4.92 -14.97 8.39
CA LEU A 159 5.49 -16.08 7.61
C LEU A 159 6.29 -17.03 8.50
N ILE A 160 7.21 -16.51 9.31
CA ILE A 160 8.01 -17.30 10.27
C ILE A 160 7.10 -18.01 11.27
N GLY A 161 6.10 -17.31 11.80
CA GLY A 161 5.10 -17.89 12.69
C GLY A 161 4.40 -19.07 12.05
N ASN A 162 3.91 -18.93 10.82
CA ASN A 162 3.24 -20.01 10.09
C ASN A 162 4.18 -21.17 9.73
N LEU A 163 5.42 -20.90 9.32
CA LEU A 163 6.43 -21.94 9.09
C LEU A 163 6.74 -22.73 10.36
N TRP A 164 6.81 -22.05 11.51
CA TRP A 164 6.99 -22.72 12.80
C TRP A 164 5.79 -23.61 13.16
N LEU A 165 4.57 -23.17 12.86
CA LEU A 165 3.35 -23.99 13.05
C LEU A 165 3.38 -25.21 12.14
N LEU A 166 3.75 -25.05 10.86
CA LEU A 166 3.88 -26.15 9.90
C LEU A 166 4.91 -27.18 10.36
N LEU A 167 6.08 -26.71 10.81
CA LEU A 167 7.12 -27.56 11.38
C LEU A 167 6.58 -28.34 12.58
N THR A 168 5.89 -27.67 13.50
CA THR A 168 5.33 -28.33 14.69
C THR A 168 4.27 -29.38 14.34
N LEU A 169 3.47 -29.14 13.28
CA LEU A 169 2.53 -30.11 12.74
C LEU A 169 3.26 -31.35 12.19
N LEU A 170 4.34 -31.14 11.43
CA LEU A 170 5.16 -32.22 10.86
C LEU A 170 5.81 -33.07 11.97
N LEU A 171 6.37 -32.44 13.01
CA LEU A 171 6.94 -33.17 14.14
C LEU A 171 5.88 -33.96 14.92
N ARG A 172 4.64 -33.47 14.96
CA ARG A 172 3.52 -34.20 15.60
C ARG A 172 3.15 -35.45 14.81
N ILE A 173 3.25 -35.43 13.49
CA ILE A 173 3.08 -36.62 12.64
C ILE A 173 4.14 -37.68 13.00
N VAL A 174 5.37 -37.25 13.31
CA VAL A 174 6.48 -38.11 13.78
C VAL A 174 6.35 -38.48 15.28
N ARG A 175 5.20 -38.21 15.92
CA ARG A 175 4.89 -38.44 17.35
C ARG A 175 5.75 -37.68 18.35
N ILE A 176 6.52 -36.68 17.92
CA ILE A 176 7.26 -35.80 18.83
C ILE A 176 6.27 -34.74 19.35
N LYS A 177 5.97 -34.78 20.66
CA LYS A 177 4.99 -33.90 21.29
C LYS A 177 5.64 -32.58 21.71
N ILE A 178 5.70 -31.63 20.79
CA ILE A 178 6.02 -30.23 21.10
C ILE A 178 4.72 -29.48 21.41
N LYS A 179 4.75 -28.54 22.36
CA LYS A 179 3.63 -27.63 22.60
C LYS A 179 3.37 -26.83 21.33
N ALA A 180 2.26 -27.12 20.67
CA ALA A 180 1.98 -26.72 19.29
C ALA A 180 1.66 -25.23 19.09
N HIS A 181 1.16 -24.54 20.12
CA HIS A 181 0.89 -23.11 20.02
C HIS A 181 0.96 -22.42 21.39
N TRP A 182 1.27 -21.13 21.37
CA TRP A 182 1.39 -20.28 22.56
C TRP A 182 0.03 -19.77 23.05
N GLU A 183 -1.00 -19.76 22.20
CA GLU A 183 -2.31 -19.14 22.47
C GLU A 183 -3.51 -20.12 22.37
N ASP A 184 -3.38 -21.20 21.60
CA ASP A 184 -4.50 -22.07 21.25
C ASP A 184 -4.60 -23.21 22.27
N SER A 185 -5.65 -23.17 23.09
CA SER A 185 -5.98 -24.24 24.04
C SER A 185 -6.97 -25.26 23.48
N VAL A 186 -7.82 -24.86 22.52
CA VAL A 186 -8.87 -25.68 21.90
C VAL A 186 -8.82 -25.55 20.37
N PHE A 187 -9.11 -26.63 19.65
CA PHE A 187 -9.14 -26.70 18.17
C PHE A 187 -7.85 -26.30 17.43
N VAL A 188 -6.68 -26.56 18.04
CA VAL A 188 -5.35 -26.19 17.52
C VAL A 188 -5.12 -26.55 16.05
N ILE A 189 -5.55 -27.72 15.58
CA ILE A 189 -5.32 -28.15 14.18
C ILE A 189 -6.23 -27.37 13.21
N ALA A 190 -7.48 -27.12 13.60
CA ALA A 190 -8.43 -26.40 12.76
C ALA A 190 -8.06 -24.90 12.63
N SER A 191 -7.68 -24.27 13.75
CA SER A 191 -7.18 -22.89 13.72
C SER A 191 -5.87 -22.76 12.93
N MET A 192 -4.98 -23.74 13.00
CA MET A 192 -3.75 -23.76 12.18
C MET A 192 -4.04 -23.81 10.68
N ILE A 193 -4.94 -24.70 10.23
CA ILE A 193 -5.30 -24.79 8.81
C ILE A 193 -5.99 -23.50 8.34
N ALA A 194 -6.92 -22.97 9.15
CA ALA A 194 -7.60 -21.72 8.85
C ALA A 194 -6.62 -20.56 8.65
N ARG A 195 -5.60 -20.45 9.52
CA ARG A 195 -4.55 -19.42 9.38
C ARG A 195 -3.74 -19.57 8.11
N LEU A 196 -3.36 -20.79 7.73
CA LEU A 196 -2.55 -21.02 6.54
C LEU A 196 -3.28 -20.58 5.26
N VAL A 197 -4.58 -20.85 5.18
CA VAL A 197 -5.44 -20.39 4.07
C VAL A 197 -5.65 -18.87 4.12
N LEU A 198 -6.04 -18.34 5.28
CA LEU A 198 -6.34 -16.92 5.44
C LEU A 198 -5.10 -16.02 5.32
N LEU A 199 -3.90 -16.52 5.63
CA LEU A 199 -2.67 -15.75 5.47
C LEU A 199 -2.45 -15.36 4.01
N VAL A 200 -2.65 -16.30 3.08
CA VAL A 200 -2.49 -16.02 1.64
C VAL A 200 -3.47 -14.94 1.21
N VAL A 201 -4.74 -15.03 1.65
CA VAL A 201 -5.77 -14.02 1.37
C VAL A 201 -5.38 -12.65 1.93
N VAL A 202 -4.88 -12.59 3.16
CA VAL A 202 -4.43 -11.33 3.78
C VAL A 202 -3.22 -10.76 3.03
N MET A 203 -2.25 -11.57 2.63
CA MET A 203 -1.09 -11.10 1.86
C MET A 203 -1.51 -10.50 0.52
N LEU A 204 -2.42 -11.15 -0.22
CA LEU A 204 -2.93 -10.63 -1.49
C LEU A 204 -3.65 -9.29 -1.30
N ALA A 205 -4.55 -9.20 -0.31
CA ALA A 205 -5.25 -7.95 -0.02
C ALA A 205 -4.31 -6.83 0.44
N MET A 206 -3.22 -7.17 1.15
CA MET A 206 -2.20 -6.19 1.54
C MET A 206 -1.38 -5.72 0.34
N SER A 207 -1.10 -6.59 -0.63
CA SER A 207 -0.44 -6.20 -1.89
C SER A 207 -1.28 -5.17 -2.64
N ASP A 208 -2.57 -5.45 -2.84
CA ASP A 208 -3.49 -4.54 -3.53
C ASP A 208 -3.60 -3.18 -2.81
N MET A 209 -3.55 -3.17 -1.47
CA MET A 209 -3.60 -1.95 -0.68
C MET A 209 -2.32 -1.11 -0.79
N ILE A 210 -1.16 -1.74 -1.02
CA ILE A 210 0.14 -1.07 -1.04
C ILE A 210 0.47 -0.46 -2.40
N GLU A 211 -0.03 -1.04 -3.50
CA GLU A 211 0.21 -0.59 -4.88
C GLU A 211 0.11 0.94 -5.08
N PRO A 212 -1.00 1.63 -4.72
CA PRO A 212 -1.14 3.07 -4.97
C PRO A 212 -0.09 3.90 -4.24
N TYR A 213 0.37 3.44 -3.08
CA TYR A 213 1.44 4.12 -2.33
C TYR A 213 2.79 3.92 -3.00
N ILE A 214 3.09 2.72 -3.50
CA ILE A 214 4.36 2.48 -4.22
C ILE A 214 4.43 3.37 -5.46
N ASP A 215 3.34 3.46 -6.23
CA ASP A 215 3.29 4.24 -7.46
C ASP A 215 3.51 5.74 -7.20
N GLN A 216 2.89 6.29 -6.16
CA GLN A 216 3.05 7.71 -5.79
C GLN A 216 4.50 8.07 -5.40
N PHE A 217 5.21 7.17 -4.72
CA PHE A 217 6.57 7.41 -4.23
C PHE A 217 7.67 6.87 -5.12
N SER A 218 7.31 6.18 -6.20
CA SER A 218 8.26 5.73 -7.21
C SER A 218 8.95 6.94 -7.85
N ALA A 219 10.28 6.88 -7.91
CA ALA A 219 11.02 7.77 -8.78
C ALA A 219 10.82 7.27 -10.22
N ARG A 220 10.60 8.20 -11.15
CA ARG A 220 10.30 7.88 -12.55
C ARG A 220 11.41 8.38 -13.46
N GLU A 221 11.72 7.62 -14.51
CA GLU A 221 12.59 8.03 -15.59
C GLU A 221 11.78 7.90 -16.89
N ASN A 222 11.63 9.00 -17.65
CA ASN A 222 10.84 9.03 -18.89
C ASN A 222 9.39 8.52 -18.74
N GLY A 223 8.74 8.80 -17.60
CA GLY A 223 7.36 8.39 -17.32
C GLY A 223 7.21 6.97 -16.73
N GLU A 224 8.26 6.15 -16.73
CA GLU A 224 8.26 4.80 -16.17
C GLU A 224 8.85 4.80 -14.75
N PRO A 225 8.25 4.07 -13.79
CA PRO A 225 8.86 3.91 -12.47
C PRO A 225 10.19 3.16 -12.59
N ILE A 226 11.25 3.74 -12.00
CA ILE A 226 12.62 3.19 -11.96
C ILE A 226 12.64 1.78 -11.35
N PHE A 227 11.63 1.45 -10.53
CA PHE A 227 11.43 0.12 -9.97
C PHE A 227 10.01 -0.38 -10.28
N SER A 228 9.83 -1.11 -11.39
CA SER A 228 8.58 -1.79 -11.72
C SER A 228 8.68 -3.30 -11.51
N ILE A 229 7.85 -3.85 -10.63
CA ILE A 229 7.54 -5.29 -10.63
C ILE A 229 6.31 -5.42 -11.50
N SER A 230 6.49 -5.79 -12.77
CA SER A 230 5.37 -5.89 -13.71
C SER A 230 4.40 -7.00 -13.28
N THR A 231 3.20 -6.61 -12.83
CA THR A 231 2.13 -7.57 -12.53
C THR A 231 1.37 -7.96 -13.79
N PRO A 232 0.64 -9.09 -13.82
CA PRO A 232 -0.22 -9.45 -14.95
C PRO A 232 -1.31 -8.42 -15.25
N LYS A 233 -1.76 -7.68 -14.21
CA LYS A 233 -2.78 -6.63 -14.31
C LYS A 233 -2.22 -5.38 -15.02
N ASP A 234 -0.96 -5.05 -14.79
CA ASP A 234 -0.26 -3.96 -15.49
C ASP A 234 -0.08 -4.27 -16.99
N ARG A 235 0.20 -5.52 -17.35
CA ARG A 235 0.23 -5.92 -18.78
C ARG A 235 -1.14 -5.81 -19.43
N ALA A 236 -2.21 -6.16 -18.73
CA ALA A 236 -3.56 -6.03 -19.27
C ALA A 236 -3.96 -4.56 -19.44
N ARG A 237 -3.65 -3.71 -18.45
CA ARG A 237 -3.89 -2.26 -18.50
C ARG A 237 -3.07 -1.57 -19.60
N ASN A 238 -1.79 -1.91 -19.70
CA ASN A 238 -0.90 -1.33 -20.71
C ASN A 238 -1.26 -1.83 -22.12
N ALA A 239 -1.60 -3.11 -22.28
CA ALA A 239 -2.10 -3.64 -23.57
C ALA A 239 -3.43 -3.00 -23.98
N GLN A 240 -4.29 -2.66 -23.02
CA GLN A 240 -5.54 -1.94 -23.29
C GLN A 240 -5.29 -0.48 -23.67
N LYS A 241 -4.33 0.19 -23.00
CA LYS A 241 -3.90 1.56 -23.34
C LYS A 241 -3.25 1.60 -24.72
N GLU A 242 -2.38 0.66 -25.04
CA GLU A 242 -1.76 0.50 -26.37
C GLU A 242 -2.79 0.18 -27.46
N ALA A 243 -3.80 -0.64 -27.16
CA ALA A 243 -4.89 -0.92 -28.10
C ALA A 243 -5.77 0.31 -28.37
N LEU A 244 -6.08 1.10 -27.34
CA LEU A 244 -6.84 2.36 -27.47
C LEU A 244 -6.05 3.43 -28.24
N LEU A 245 -4.74 3.54 -27.98
CA LEU A 245 -3.85 4.45 -28.73
C LEU A 245 -3.73 4.04 -30.20
N ALA A 246 -3.58 2.73 -30.48
CA ALA A 246 -3.52 2.23 -31.85
C ALA A 246 -4.86 2.42 -32.61
N GLU A 247 -6.00 2.32 -31.92
CA GLU A 247 -7.32 2.59 -32.50
C GLU A 247 -7.53 4.09 -32.77
N ALA A 248 -7.03 4.96 -31.88
CA ALA A 248 -7.04 6.41 -32.08
C ALA A 248 -6.13 6.84 -33.25
N GLU A 249 -4.91 6.29 -33.34
CA GLU A 249 -3.99 6.54 -34.46
C GLU A 249 -4.54 6.04 -35.80
N ALA A 250 -5.21 4.89 -35.80
CA ALA A 250 -5.89 4.36 -36.99
C ALA A 250 -7.05 5.25 -37.43
N ALA A 251 -7.84 5.80 -36.49
CA ALA A 251 -8.93 6.73 -36.79
C ALA A 251 -8.42 8.07 -37.37
N VAL A 252 -7.29 8.59 -36.85
CA VAL A 252 -6.64 9.80 -37.40
C VAL A 252 -6.02 9.53 -38.77
N ALA A 253 -5.47 8.34 -39.00
CA ALA A 253 -4.94 7.94 -40.31
C ALA A 253 -6.02 7.74 -41.37
N GLU A 254 -7.24 7.38 -40.98
CA GLU A 254 -8.41 7.30 -41.87
C GLU A 254 -9.00 8.67 -42.18
N ALA A 255 -8.98 9.60 -41.20
CA ALA A 255 -9.39 10.99 -41.41
C ALA A 255 -8.48 11.73 -42.41
N ASN A 256 -7.17 11.42 -42.44
CA ASN A 256 -6.19 12.05 -43.33
C ASN A 256 -6.19 11.53 -44.79
N LYS A 257 -7.11 10.63 -45.18
CA LYS A 257 -7.23 10.15 -46.57
C LYS A 257 -8.20 10.96 -47.43
N ASN A 258 -8.98 11.85 -46.84
CA ASN A 258 -9.85 12.75 -47.57
C ASN A 258 -9.39 14.19 -47.30
N GLU A 259 -9.18 14.93 -48.39
CA GLU A 259 -8.91 16.38 -48.45
C GLU A 259 -7.43 16.79 -48.42
N ALA A 260 -6.87 16.88 -49.63
CA ALA A 260 -5.92 17.93 -49.97
C ALA A 260 -6.73 19.20 -50.30
N ASP A 261 -6.78 20.17 -49.40
CA ASP A 261 -6.47 21.59 -49.65
C ASP A 261 -6.89 22.48 -48.47
N GLN A 262 -5.96 23.39 -48.15
CA GLN A 262 -6.05 24.60 -47.32
C GLN A 262 -5.81 24.52 -45.80
N ALA A 263 -4.71 25.18 -45.43
CA ALA A 263 -4.31 25.59 -44.10
C ALA A 263 -5.31 26.58 -43.47
N THR A 264 -5.54 26.42 -42.17
CA THR A 264 -5.20 27.41 -41.12
C THR A 264 -5.76 26.97 -39.75
N SER A 265 -4.83 26.79 -38.81
CA SER A 265 -4.90 26.93 -37.34
C SER A 265 -6.06 26.31 -36.55
N ASP A 266 -5.65 25.34 -35.72
CA ASP A 266 -5.86 25.30 -34.27
C ASP A 266 -7.28 25.48 -33.75
N GLU A 267 -8.01 24.36 -33.72
CA GLU A 267 -8.92 24.06 -32.61
C GLU A 267 -8.75 22.56 -32.28
N ALA A 268 -7.82 22.28 -31.36
CA ALA A 268 -7.72 20.98 -30.74
C ALA A 268 -9.01 20.72 -29.95
N ILE A 269 -9.63 19.59 -30.27
CA ILE A 269 -10.76 19.00 -29.58
C ILE A 269 -10.42 18.92 -28.08
N PRO A 270 -11.32 19.33 -27.17
CA PRO A 270 -11.06 19.21 -25.75
C PRO A 270 -11.00 17.72 -25.43
N GLU A 271 -9.79 17.23 -25.16
CA GLU A 271 -9.63 15.98 -24.44
C GLU A 271 -10.43 16.11 -23.14
N ASN A 272 -11.31 15.16 -22.90
CA ASN A 272 -11.97 15.01 -21.61
C ASN A 272 -10.89 14.68 -20.58
N GLU A 273 -10.24 15.72 -20.07
CA GLU A 273 -9.50 15.74 -18.82
C GLU A 273 -10.48 15.39 -17.70
N THR A 274 -10.63 14.10 -17.46
CA THR A 274 -11.29 13.62 -16.26
C THR A 274 -10.44 12.47 -15.72
N GLU A 275 -9.71 12.79 -14.64
CA GLU A 275 -9.20 11.86 -13.62
C GLU A 275 -7.78 11.27 -13.76
N GLU A 276 -6.78 12.00 -14.31
CA GLU A 276 -5.35 11.71 -14.04
C GLU A 276 -4.65 12.81 -13.20
N GLN A 277 -5.42 13.78 -12.68
CA GLN A 277 -4.91 15.03 -12.11
C GLN A 277 -4.91 15.06 -10.57
N ASP A 278 -4.39 14.03 -9.88
CA ASP A 278 -4.08 14.17 -8.43
C ASP A 278 -2.89 13.31 -7.91
N ASP A 279 -2.20 12.56 -8.75
CA ASP A 279 -1.16 11.62 -8.28
C ASP A 279 0.20 12.27 -7.99
N ARG A 280 0.39 13.56 -8.31
CA ARG A 280 1.71 14.24 -8.32
C ARG A 280 1.86 15.40 -7.35
N ILE A 281 1.05 15.44 -6.30
CA ILE A 281 1.15 16.48 -5.26
C ILE A 281 2.56 16.55 -4.67
N ILE A 282 3.19 15.39 -4.45
CA ILE A 282 4.50 15.31 -3.80
C ILE A 282 5.60 15.82 -4.72
N ASP A 283 5.53 15.51 -6.01
CA ASP A 283 6.50 15.96 -7.01
C ASP A 283 6.42 17.48 -7.17
N ARG A 284 5.21 18.04 -7.17
CA ARG A 284 4.98 19.49 -7.15
C ARG A 284 5.54 20.14 -5.89
N LEU A 285 5.37 19.53 -4.72
CA LEU A 285 5.92 20.05 -3.47
C LEU A 285 7.45 20.05 -3.48
N ILE A 286 8.08 19.00 -4.01
CA ILE A 286 9.53 18.91 -4.15
C ILE A 286 10.04 19.96 -5.15
N ALA A 287 9.41 20.07 -6.33
CA ALA A 287 9.75 21.08 -7.33
C ALA A 287 9.61 22.51 -6.78
N ALA A 288 8.51 22.79 -6.09
CA ALA A 288 8.30 24.07 -5.41
C ALA A 288 9.36 24.33 -4.33
N PHE A 289 9.80 23.30 -3.61
CA PHE A 289 10.85 23.43 -2.61
C PHE A 289 12.19 23.79 -3.24
N ILE A 290 12.58 23.11 -4.33
CA ILE A 290 13.80 23.42 -5.09
C ILE A 290 13.80 24.91 -5.52
N TYR A 291 12.70 25.35 -6.14
CA TYR A 291 12.58 26.74 -6.61
C TYR A 291 12.56 27.77 -5.47
N ASN A 292 11.91 27.49 -4.34
CA ASN A 292 11.74 28.50 -3.28
C ASN A 292 12.85 28.51 -2.23
N PHE A 293 13.47 27.37 -1.95
CA PHE A 293 14.36 27.22 -0.81
C PHE A 293 15.79 26.81 -1.15
N GLU A 294 16.05 26.33 -2.37
CA GLU A 294 17.39 25.87 -2.75
C GLU A 294 18.03 26.70 -3.86
N THR A 295 17.21 27.35 -4.69
CA THR A 295 17.70 28.27 -5.73
C THR A 295 17.57 29.73 -5.31
N TYR A 296 18.49 30.57 -5.81
CA TYR A 296 18.61 31.96 -5.40
C TYR A 296 18.24 32.93 -6.54
N PRO A 297 17.57 34.05 -6.24
CA PRO A 297 17.19 35.06 -7.23
C PRO A 297 18.36 35.92 -7.72
N SER A 298 19.56 35.78 -7.16
CA SER A 298 20.72 36.58 -7.54
C SER A 298 21.96 35.70 -7.61
N SER A 299 22.71 35.84 -8.69
CA SER A 299 23.96 35.12 -8.91
C SER A 299 25.00 35.99 -9.62
N SER A 300 26.26 35.54 -9.59
CA SER A 300 27.37 36.14 -10.33
C SER A 300 27.28 35.92 -11.84
N CYS A 301 26.42 34.99 -12.28
CA CYS A 301 26.18 34.66 -13.67
C CYS A 301 25.03 35.51 -14.24
N LYS A 302 24.98 35.66 -15.56
CA LYS A 302 23.82 36.23 -16.25
C LYS A 302 22.65 35.25 -16.17
N GLN A 303 21.47 35.77 -15.81
CA GLN A 303 20.20 35.04 -15.69
C GLN A 303 19.04 35.99 -16.03
N ALA A 304 17.87 35.46 -16.38
CA ALA A 304 16.67 36.28 -16.58
C ALA A 304 16.08 36.79 -15.25
N GLU A 305 15.20 37.81 -15.31
CA GLU A 305 14.59 38.42 -14.11
C GLU A 305 13.70 37.45 -13.31
N ASN A 306 13.08 36.47 -13.97
CA ASN A 306 12.16 35.50 -13.36
C ASN A 306 12.79 34.13 -13.09
N GLU A 307 14.12 34.03 -13.19
CA GLU A 307 14.86 32.79 -12.97
C GLU A 307 15.58 32.82 -11.64
N LYS A 308 15.62 31.67 -10.98
CA LYS A 308 16.45 31.43 -9.80
C LYS A 308 17.50 30.40 -10.12
N VAL A 309 18.69 30.57 -9.55
CA VAL A 309 19.82 29.72 -9.90
C VAL A 309 20.64 29.30 -8.69
N ILE A 310 21.37 28.20 -8.84
CA ILE A 310 22.44 27.78 -7.93
C ILE A 310 23.63 27.33 -8.77
N ALA A 311 24.84 27.65 -8.31
CA ALA A 311 26.06 27.22 -8.99
C ALA A 311 26.29 25.73 -8.77
N ILE A 312 26.48 24.99 -9.88
CA ILE A 312 26.84 23.56 -9.86
C ILE A 312 28.36 23.46 -9.78
N ASP A 313 29.05 24.16 -10.68
CA ASP A 313 30.51 24.25 -10.75
C ASP A 313 30.95 25.67 -11.19
N GLU A 314 32.23 25.83 -11.54
CA GLU A 314 32.79 27.12 -11.97
C GLU A 314 32.24 27.63 -13.31
N ASN A 315 31.72 26.73 -14.15
CA ASN A 315 31.35 26.99 -15.54
C ASN A 315 29.87 26.75 -15.84
N SER A 316 29.08 26.26 -14.89
CA SER A 316 27.69 25.87 -15.08
C SER A 316 26.83 26.21 -13.87
N ILE A 317 25.59 26.58 -14.17
CA ILE A 317 24.56 26.90 -13.20
C ILE A 317 23.33 26.05 -13.46
N PHE A 318 22.69 25.66 -12.36
CA PHE A 318 21.36 25.07 -12.36
C PHE A 318 20.35 26.21 -12.32
N VAL A 319 19.43 26.21 -13.27
CA VAL A 319 18.38 27.21 -13.40
C VAL A 319 17.03 26.58 -13.10
N ALA A 320 16.25 27.28 -12.29
CA ALA A 320 14.86 26.96 -12.01
C ALA A 320 13.98 28.14 -12.46
N ALA A 321 13.03 27.84 -13.34
CA ALA A 321 12.07 28.79 -13.88
C ALA A 321 10.64 28.32 -13.62
N GLU A 322 9.71 29.26 -13.47
CA GLU A 322 8.28 28.95 -13.47
C GLU A 322 7.84 28.57 -14.89
N ALA A 323 7.11 27.45 -15.02
CA ALA A 323 6.66 26.93 -16.30
C ALA A 323 5.24 26.38 -16.18
N ASP A 324 4.46 26.49 -17.26
CA ASP A 324 3.11 25.92 -17.34
C ASP A 324 3.19 24.42 -17.69
N ASN A 325 3.82 23.66 -16.80
CA ASN A 325 3.97 22.22 -16.91
C ASN A 325 3.34 21.51 -15.71
N GLU A 326 3.32 20.19 -15.74
CA GLU A 326 2.65 19.38 -14.72
C GLU A 326 3.22 19.57 -13.29
N LEU A 327 4.48 20.03 -13.18
CA LEU A 327 5.20 20.31 -11.95
C LEU A 327 5.11 21.79 -11.52
N GLY A 328 4.73 22.70 -12.41
CA GLY A 328 4.74 24.16 -12.24
C GLY A 328 6.11 24.83 -12.39
N TYR A 329 7.17 24.04 -12.63
CA TYR A 329 8.55 24.52 -12.69
C TYR A 329 9.35 23.73 -13.72
N GLU A 330 10.27 24.41 -14.39
CA GLU A 330 11.24 23.82 -15.30
C GLU A 330 12.65 23.96 -14.73
N PHE A 331 13.43 22.87 -14.85
CA PHE A 331 14.79 22.77 -14.35
C PHE A 331 15.73 22.43 -15.49
N TYR A 332 16.81 23.20 -15.63
CA TYR A 332 17.80 22.95 -16.67
C TYR A 332 19.18 23.46 -16.26
N VAL A 333 20.22 23.00 -16.97
CA VAL A 333 21.61 23.40 -16.73
C VAL A 333 22.09 24.26 -17.89
N MET A 334 22.71 25.39 -17.57
CA MET A 334 23.30 26.29 -18.57
C MET A 334 24.70 26.77 -18.17
N PRO A 335 25.55 27.20 -19.12
CA PRO A 335 26.87 27.70 -18.79
C PRO A 335 26.80 29.03 -18.01
N CYS A 336 27.67 29.19 -17.00
CA CYS A 336 27.81 30.45 -16.28
C CYS A 336 28.58 31.46 -17.12
N ILE A 337 27.89 32.52 -17.55
CA ILE A 337 28.54 33.71 -18.13
C ILE A 337 28.57 34.78 -17.04
N HIS A 338 29.76 35.15 -16.57
CA HIS A 338 29.90 36.18 -15.54
C HIS A 338 29.27 37.51 -15.99
N ARG A 339 28.56 38.18 -15.09
CA ARG A 339 27.97 39.50 -15.38
C ARG A 339 29.01 40.56 -15.79
N TYR A 340 30.24 40.43 -15.27
CA TYR A 340 31.34 41.36 -15.51
C TYR A 340 32.23 41.00 -16.71
N SER A 341 31.93 39.95 -17.48
CA SER A 341 32.77 39.53 -18.62
C SER A 341 32.85 40.56 -19.75
N ASP A 342 31.92 41.52 -19.78
CA ASP A 342 31.78 42.50 -20.85
C ASP A 342 32.27 43.90 -20.43
N GLU A 343 32.71 44.07 -19.18
CA GLU A 343 33.31 45.33 -18.74
C GLU A 343 34.80 45.35 -19.13
N PRO A 344 35.28 46.37 -19.87
CA PRO A 344 36.70 46.54 -20.10
C PRO A 344 37.40 46.71 -18.75
N TYR A 345 38.46 45.93 -18.53
CA TYR A 345 39.33 46.06 -17.35
C TYR A 345 39.61 47.55 -17.07
N PRO A 346 39.29 48.08 -15.88
CA PRO A 346 39.75 49.41 -15.53
C PRO A 346 41.30 49.41 -15.52
N PRO A 347 41.94 50.46 -16.04
CA PRO A 347 43.40 50.54 -16.21
C PRO A 347 44.18 50.48 -14.89
#